data_AF-A0A3D6EUB1-F1
#
_entry.id   AF-A0A3D6EUB1-F1
#
_cell.length_a   1.000
_cell.length_b   1.000
_cell.length_c   1.000
_cell.angle_alpha   90.00
_cell.angle_beta   90.00
_cell.angle_gamma   90.00
#
_symmetry.space_group_name_H-M   'P 1'
#
loop_
_entity.id
_entity.type
_entity.pdbx_description
1 polymer ?
#
loop_
_entity_poly.entity_id
_entity_poly.type
_entity_poly.pdbx_seq_one_letter_code
_entity_poly.pdbx_strand_id
1 'polypeptide(L)'
;FPAFTRKVPYQLPEQVLQYQVVNQYWAKPAGWPVLQLGPGIFTVNETELNYDWAKTYFPLINRALDWVNEAYGGSIRINNASLRYIDSVKPKDYGFDGKWQEFIQEHFNFKFVNNFNSRGLIKGIQFNQYFELEDKSELHISMNSGKYRKTEEEALIWQTAVLKNGKFEKDSLISWVKNAHTITSDLFKEMTKPRFYDSFK
;
A
#
# COMPACT_ATOMS: atom_id res chain seq x y z
N PHE A 1 -14.42 -0.53 -16.55
CA PHE A 1 -14.14 -1.81 -15.89
C PHE A 1 -15.03 -2.91 -16.46
N PRO A 2 -14.67 -3.46 -17.63
CA PRO A 2 -15.49 -4.43 -18.36
C PRO A 2 -15.45 -5.85 -17.76
N ALA A 3 -14.46 -6.17 -16.93
CA ALA A 3 -14.32 -7.49 -16.32
C ALA A 3 -14.78 -7.46 -14.85
N PHE A 4 -15.66 -8.38 -14.48
CA PHE A 4 -16.25 -8.47 -13.14
C PHE A 4 -15.98 -9.84 -12.52
N THR A 5 -15.73 -9.85 -11.20
CA THR A 5 -15.59 -11.09 -10.43
C THR A 5 -16.17 -10.91 -9.04
N ARG A 6 -16.98 -11.87 -8.60
CA ARG A 6 -17.43 -11.97 -7.21
C ARG A 6 -16.52 -12.95 -6.46
N LYS A 7 -16.01 -12.54 -5.29
CA LYS A 7 -15.05 -13.31 -4.48
C LYS A 7 -15.71 -14.31 -3.52
N VAL A 8 -17.01 -14.17 -3.30
CA VAL A 8 -17.76 -14.97 -2.33
C VAL A 8 -19.08 -15.47 -2.95
N PRO A 9 -19.60 -16.64 -2.54
CA PRO A 9 -20.91 -17.13 -3.00
C PRO A 9 -22.05 -16.14 -2.72
N TYR A 10 -23.11 -16.18 -3.53
CA TYR A 10 -24.29 -15.34 -3.31
C TYR A 10 -25.11 -15.77 -2.08
N GLN A 11 -25.00 -17.03 -1.63
CA GLN A 11 -25.77 -17.53 -0.49
C GLN A 11 -25.24 -17.07 0.88
N LEU A 12 -24.07 -16.44 0.94
CA LEU A 12 -23.54 -15.97 2.21
C LEU A 12 -24.32 -14.74 2.71
N PRO A 13 -24.77 -14.73 3.97
CA PRO A 13 -25.45 -13.58 4.56
C PRO A 13 -24.56 -12.33 4.53
N GLU A 14 -25.10 -11.17 4.16
CA GLU A 14 -24.32 -9.92 4.09
C GLU A 14 -23.72 -9.52 5.44
N GLN A 15 -24.33 -9.93 6.54
CA GLN A 15 -23.88 -9.67 7.90
C GLN A 15 -22.50 -10.28 8.19
N VAL A 16 -22.14 -11.39 7.51
CA VAL A 16 -20.82 -12.02 7.69
C VAL A 16 -19.74 -11.46 6.74
N LEU A 17 -20.12 -10.50 5.89
CA LEU A 17 -19.26 -9.90 4.86
C LEU A 17 -18.81 -8.47 5.21
N GLN A 18 -19.03 -8.01 6.45
CA GLN A 18 -18.59 -6.69 6.89
C GLN A 18 -17.08 -6.49 6.67
N TYR A 19 -16.73 -5.38 6.03
CA TYR A 19 -15.38 -4.96 5.67
C TYR A 19 -14.61 -5.97 4.81
N GLN A 20 -15.30 -6.90 4.15
CA GLN A 20 -14.71 -7.84 3.20
C GLN A 20 -14.96 -7.41 1.76
N VAL A 21 -13.96 -7.61 0.90
CA VAL A 21 -14.13 -7.42 -0.55
C VAL A 21 -14.99 -8.54 -1.12
N VAL A 22 -16.15 -8.16 -1.68
CA VAL A 22 -17.13 -9.08 -2.27
C VAL A 22 -17.06 -9.05 -3.79
N ASN A 23 -16.93 -7.86 -4.37
CA ASN A 23 -16.96 -7.61 -5.80
C ASN A 23 -15.65 -6.98 -6.25
N GLN A 24 -15.15 -7.40 -7.41
CA GLN A 24 -13.98 -6.85 -8.07
C GLN A 24 -14.33 -6.46 -9.51
N TYR A 25 -13.95 -5.25 -9.88
CA TYR A 25 -14.13 -4.69 -11.22
C TYR A 25 -12.76 -4.37 -11.77
N TRP A 26 -12.35 -5.07 -12.83
CA TRP A 26 -11.03 -5.00 -13.42
C TRP A 26 -11.05 -4.20 -14.74
N ALA A 27 -9.97 -3.48 -15.03
CA ALA A 27 -9.84 -2.73 -16.28
C ALA A 27 -9.80 -3.65 -17.52
N LYS A 28 -9.27 -4.86 -17.34
CA LYS A 28 -9.32 -5.99 -18.29
C LYS A 28 -9.22 -7.30 -17.50
N PRO A 29 -9.49 -8.48 -18.09
CA PRO A 29 -9.36 -9.75 -17.36
C PRO A 29 -7.99 -9.87 -16.69
N ALA A 30 -7.99 -9.98 -15.35
CA ALA A 30 -6.79 -10.02 -14.50
C ALA A 30 -5.81 -8.83 -14.70
N GLY A 31 -6.29 -7.67 -15.13
CA GLY A 31 -5.47 -6.48 -15.35
C GLY A 31 -5.93 -5.26 -14.56
N TRP A 32 -4.93 -4.53 -14.05
CA TRP A 32 -5.07 -3.34 -13.22
C TRP A 32 -5.44 -2.10 -14.07
N PRO A 33 -6.09 -1.08 -13.46
CA PRO A 33 -6.50 -1.01 -12.05
C PRO A 33 -7.67 -1.95 -11.71
N VAL A 34 -7.91 -2.15 -10.41
CA VAL A 34 -9.07 -2.89 -9.89
C VAL A 34 -9.79 -2.06 -8.83
N LEU A 35 -11.10 -1.91 -9.01
CA LEU A 35 -12.00 -1.42 -7.97
C LEU A 35 -12.56 -2.59 -7.20
N GLN A 36 -12.60 -2.49 -5.88
CA GLN A 36 -13.14 -3.53 -5.04
C GLN A 36 -14.18 -2.97 -4.10
N LEU A 37 -15.29 -3.69 -3.96
CA LEU A 37 -16.47 -3.26 -3.22
C LEU A 37 -16.96 -4.38 -2.31
N GLY A 38 -17.39 -4.01 -1.11
CA GLY A 38 -18.15 -4.86 -0.21
C GLY A 38 -18.80 -4.04 0.90
N PRO A 39 -19.57 -4.68 1.79
CA PRO A 39 -20.25 -3.98 2.87
C PRO A 39 -19.27 -3.20 3.76
N GLY A 40 -19.30 -1.87 3.68
CA GLY A 40 -18.44 -0.99 4.47
C GLY A 40 -16.99 -0.85 3.98
N ILE A 41 -16.64 -1.39 2.80
CA ILE A 41 -15.30 -1.24 2.22
C ILE A 41 -15.35 -0.92 0.73
N PHE A 42 -14.52 0.03 0.33
CA PHE A 42 -14.27 0.39 -1.05
C PHE A 42 -12.77 0.60 -1.24
N THR A 43 -12.19 0.01 -2.27
CA THR A 43 -10.77 0.20 -2.60
C THR A 43 -10.56 0.44 -4.09
N VAL A 44 -9.58 1.28 -4.39
CA VAL A 44 -9.02 1.48 -5.73
C VAL A 44 -7.58 1.02 -5.64
N ASN A 45 -7.16 0.13 -6.52
CA ASN A 45 -5.81 -0.42 -6.49
C ASN A 45 -5.22 -0.41 -7.90
N GLU A 46 -3.93 -0.11 -7.99
CA GLU A 46 -3.15 -0.05 -9.23
C GLU A 46 -1.78 -0.69 -9.01
N THR A 47 -1.14 -1.06 -10.11
CA THR A 47 0.25 -1.55 -10.16
C THR A 47 1.07 -0.69 -11.11
N GLU A 48 2.39 -0.81 -10.99
CA GLU A 48 3.38 0.00 -11.69
C GLU A 48 3.18 0.08 -13.22
N LEU A 49 2.61 -0.96 -13.86
CA LEU A 49 2.47 -1.04 -15.32
C LEU A 49 1.73 0.15 -15.96
N ASN A 50 0.76 0.77 -15.26
CA ASN A 50 0.01 1.93 -15.75
C ASN A 50 -0.09 3.05 -14.71
N TYR A 51 0.74 3.02 -13.68
CA TYR A 51 0.69 3.98 -12.58
C TYR A 51 1.31 5.32 -12.99
N ASP A 52 0.49 6.36 -13.01
CA ASP A 52 0.91 7.75 -12.97
C ASP A 52 -0.03 8.46 -11.99
N TRP A 53 0.53 8.99 -10.90
CA TRP A 53 -0.26 9.63 -9.85
C TRP A 53 -1.20 10.70 -10.44
N ALA A 54 -0.65 11.64 -11.21
CA ALA A 54 -1.36 12.81 -11.67
C ALA A 54 -2.29 12.51 -12.85
N LYS A 55 -1.86 11.64 -13.77
CA LYS A 55 -2.57 11.40 -15.03
C LYS A 55 -3.59 10.27 -14.96
N THR A 56 -3.35 9.23 -14.14
CA THR A 56 -4.19 8.02 -14.13
C THR A 56 -4.79 7.75 -12.75
N TYR A 57 -3.96 7.56 -11.72
CA TYR A 57 -4.43 6.99 -10.45
C TYR A 57 -5.28 7.96 -9.62
N PHE A 58 -4.82 9.20 -9.40
CA PHE A 58 -5.59 10.20 -8.65
C PHE A 58 -6.92 10.57 -9.35
N PRO A 59 -6.95 10.83 -10.68
CA PRO A 59 -8.22 11.01 -11.39
C PRO A 59 -9.18 9.82 -11.24
N LEU A 60 -8.66 8.58 -11.27
CA LEU A 60 -9.47 7.39 -11.05
C LEU A 60 -10.05 7.34 -9.64
N ILE A 61 -9.27 7.64 -8.60
CA ILE A 61 -9.77 7.71 -7.21
C ILE A 61 -10.95 8.68 -7.13
N ASN A 62 -10.80 9.88 -7.68
CA ASN A 62 -11.86 10.88 -7.66
C ASN A 62 -13.13 10.41 -8.39
N ARG A 63 -12.96 9.84 -9.59
CA ARG A 63 -14.09 9.31 -10.36
C ARG A 63 -14.76 8.12 -9.68
N ALA A 64 -14.00 7.28 -9.00
CA ALA A 64 -14.55 6.11 -8.33
C ALA A 64 -15.31 6.50 -7.05
N LEU A 65 -14.88 7.54 -6.35
CA LEU A 65 -15.66 8.15 -5.27
C LEU A 65 -16.98 8.76 -5.77
N ASP A 66 -17.01 9.35 -6.97
CA ASP A 66 -18.28 9.78 -7.59
C ASP A 66 -19.23 8.61 -7.79
N TRP A 67 -18.76 7.51 -8.38
CA TRP A 67 -19.59 6.32 -8.60
C TRP A 67 -20.15 5.74 -7.31
N VAL A 68 -19.32 5.66 -6.26
CA VAL A 68 -19.80 5.20 -4.95
C VAL A 68 -20.82 6.19 -4.41
N ASN A 69 -20.56 7.49 -4.44
CA ASN A 69 -21.50 8.48 -3.93
C ASN A 69 -22.85 8.45 -4.68
N GLU A 70 -22.82 8.39 -6.02
CA GLU A 70 -23.99 8.26 -6.89
C GLU A 70 -24.79 6.98 -6.57
N ALA A 71 -24.13 5.84 -6.41
CA ALA A 71 -24.78 4.56 -6.11
C ALA A 71 -25.53 4.55 -4.76
N TYR A 72 -25.11 5.39 -3.81
CA TYR A 72 -25.74 5.55 -2.50
C TYR A 72 -26.65 6.79 -2.40
N GLY A 73 -27.00 7.43 -3.52
CA GLY A 73 -27.92 8.57 -3.53
C GLY A 73 -27.30 9.89 -3.03
N GLY A 74 -25.98 10.02 -3.11
CA GLY A 74 -25.25 11.28 -2.94
C GLY A 74 -24.75 11.61 -1.52
N SER A 75 -24.92 10.71 -0.55
CA SER A 75 -24.48 10.95 0.84
C SER A 75 -23.82 9.73 1.51
N ILE A 76 -22.62 9.37 1.06
CA ILE A 76 -21.83 8.34 1.76
C ILE A 76 -21.14 8.92 2.99
N ARG A 77 -21.26 8.21 4.11
CA ARG A 77 -20.49 8.51 5.32
C ARG A 77 -19.23 7.67 5.36
N ILE A 78 -18.08 8.31 5.18
CA ILE A 78 -16.77 7.67 5.24
C ILE A 78 -16.19 7.90 6.63
N ASN A 79 -15.88 6.83 7.36
CA ASN A 79 -15.40 6.89 8.75
C ASN A 79 -13.90 6.58 8.91
N ASN A 80 -13.27 6.06 7.86
CA ASN A 80 -11.84 5.80 7.81
C ASN A 80 -11.36 5.86 6.37
N ALA A 81 -10.09 6.20 6.20
CA ALA A 81 -9.40 6.19 4.92
C ALA A 81 -7.97 5.67 5.10
N SER A 82 -7.44 4.98 4.09
CA SER A 82 -6.04 4.55 4.03
C SER A 82 -5.51 4.71 2.61
N LEU A 83 -4.31 5.28 2.48
CA LEU A 83 -3.51 5.25 1.26
C LEU A 83 -2.24 4.45 1.56
N ARG A 84 -1.89 3.52 0.68
CA ARG A 84 -0.81 2.57 0.89
C ARG A 84 0.01 2.38 -0.38
N TYR A 85 1.32 2.43 -0.22
CA TYR A 85 2.32 2.00 -1.20
C TYR A 85 2.99 0.74 -0.69
N ILE A 86 3.17 -0.24 -1.57
CA ILE A 86 3.86 -1.49 -1.29
C ILE A 86 4.92 -1.63 -2.37
N ASP A 87 6.15 -1.76 -1.95
CA ASP A 87 7.29 -1.87 -2.83
C ASP A 87 8.03 -3.18 -2.51
N SER A 88 8.70 -3.73 -3.52
CA SER A 88 9.53 -4.92 -3.32
C SER A 88 10.74 -4.92 -4.23
N VAL A 89 11.85 -5.45 -3.72
CA VAL A 89 13.03 -5.76 -4.52
C VAL A 89 13.53 -7.16 -4.25
N LYS A 90 14.31 -7.68 -5.20
CA LYS A 90 15.23 -8.80 -4.98
C LYS A 90 16.57 -8.23 -4.51
N PRO A 91 16.95 -8.39 -3.23
CA PRO A 91 18.21 -7.86 -2.71
C PRO A 91 19.44 -8.33 -3.50
N LYS A 92 19.37 -9.53 -4.10
CA LYS A 92 20.44 -10.09 -4.94
C LYS A 92 20.79 -9.20 -6.13
N ASP A 93 19.82 -8.51 -6.71
CA ASP A 93 20.02 -7.59 -7.84
C ASP A 93 20.82 -6.33 -7.41
N TYR A 94 20.99 -6.15 -6.11
CA TYR A 94 21.70 -5.05 -5.45
C TYR A 94 22.86 -5.55 -4.57
N GLY A 95 23.43 -6.72 -4.89
CA GLY A 95 24.66 -7.21 -4.27
C GLY A 95 24.50 -7.87 -2.89
N PHE A 96 23.27 -8.28 -2.51
CA PHE A 96 23.04 -8.93 -1.23
C PHE A 96 23.84 -10.23 -1.03
N ASP A 97 24.57 -10.30 0.08
CA ASP A 97 25.44 -11.43 0.47
C ASP A 97 24.87 -12.27 1.63
N GLY A 98 23.62 -12.04 2.01
CA GLY A 98 22.98 -12.71 3.16
C GLY A 98 22.95 -11.88 4.44
N LYS A 99 23.55 -10.68 4.47
CA LYS A 99 23.61 -9.84 5.67
C LYS A 99 22.64 -8.67 5.60
N TRP A 100 21.46 -8.85 6.22
CA TRP A 100 20.39 -7.85 6.20
C TRP A 100 20.80 -6.50 6.82
N GLN A 101 21.62 -6.47 7.86
CA GLN A 101 22.12 -5.22 8.45
C GLN A 101 22.87 -4.37 7.42
N GLU A 102 23.81 -4.99 6.70
CA GLU A 102 24.66 -4.31 5.71
C GLU A 102 23.80 -3.81 4.55
N PHE A 103 22.90 -4.66 4.04
CA PHE A 103 21.98 -4.30 2.96
C PHE A 103 21.11 -3.09 3.31
N ILE A 104 20.46 -3.09 4.49
CA ILE A 104 19.62 -1.99 4.92
C ILE A 104 20.44 -0.72 5.10
N GLN A 105 21.59 -0.80 5.79
CA GLN A 105 22.47 0.34 5.99
C GLN A 105 23.02 0.90 4.67
N GLU A 106 23.22 0.07 3.66
CA GLU A 106 23.74 0.48 2.35
C GLU A 106 22.68 1.22 1.52
N HIS A 107 21.44 0.71 1.48
CA HIS A 107 20.40 1.16 0.54
C HIS A 107 19.36 2.12 1.15
N PHE A 108 19.22 2.16 2.47
CA PHE A 108 18.25 2.99 3.17
C PHE A 108 18.92 4.00 4.13
N ASN A 109 18.21 5.09 4.44
CA ASN A 109 18.57 6.07 5.47
C ASN A 109 18.12 5.62 6.87
N PHE A 110 18.24 4.33 7.13
CA PHE A 110 17.94 3.68 8.40
C PHE A 110 19.01 2.62 8.67
N LYS A 111 19.34 2.39 9.95
CA LYS A 111 20.23 1.31 10.38
C LYS A 111 19.72 0.69 11.66
N PHE A 112 20.00 -0.59 11.85
CA PHE A 112 19.71 -1.32 13.08
C PHE A 112 20.94 -2.09 13.53
N VAL A 113 21.10 -2.22 14.85
CA VAL A 113 22.25 -2.89 15.47
C VAL A 113 21.74 -3.76 16.62
N ASN A 114 22.21 -5.00 16.67
CA ASN A 114 21.96 -5.90 17.79
C ASN A 114 23.19 -5.93 18.70
N ASN A 115 23.05 -5.42 19.92
CA ASN A 115 24.12 -5.43 20.93
C ASN A 115 24.08 -6.65 21.87
N PHE A 116 23.32 -7.67 21.50
CA PHE A 116 23.17 -8.92 22.25
C PHE A 116 23.78 -10.09 21.48
N ASN A 117 24.19 -11.14 22.18
CA ASN A 117 24.59 -12.39 21.54
C ASN A 117 23.35 -13.11 20.99
N SER A 118 23.15 -13.02 19.67
CA SER A 118 22.06 -13.67 18.95
C SER A 118 22.16 -15.19 18.94
N ARG A 119 23.30 -15.76 19.32
CA ARG A 119 23.60 -17.20 19.24
C ARG A 119 23.45 -17.78 17.81
N GLY A 120 23.49 -16.92 16.78
CA GLY A 120 23.26 -17.29 15.39
C GLY A 120 23.24 -16.11 14.42
N LEU A 121 23.06 -16.41 13.13
CA LEU A 121 22.98 -15.42 12.05
C LEU A 121 21.54 -14.90 11.88
N ILE A 122 21.40 -13.64 11.47
CA ILE A 122 20.09 -13.11 11.08
C ILE A 122 19.62 -13.81 9.81
N LYS A 123 18.44 -14.42 9.87
CA LYS A 123 17.78 -15.06 8.72
C LYS A 123 16.70 -14.20 8.08
N GLY A 124 16.24 -13.18 8.78
CA GLY A 124 15.23 -12.25 8.29
C GLY A 124 15.07 -11.06 9.22
N ILE A 125 14.37 -10.05 8.71
CA ILE A 125 14.09 -8.79 9.38
C ILE A 125 12.60 -8.49 9.32
N GLN A 126 12.11 -7.85 10.37
CA GLN A 126 10.77 -7.26 10.43
C GLN A 126 10.85 -5.98 11.26
N PHE A 127 10.57 -4.85 10.62
CA PHE A 127 10.49 -3.54 11.25
C PHE A 127 9.09 -3.00 11.09
N ASN A 128 8.55 -2.42 12.15
CA ASN A 128 7.29 -1.68 12.13
C ASN A 128 7.51 -0.38 12.90
N GLN A 129 7.11 0.74 12.31
CA GLN A 129 7.11 2.04 12.94
C GLN A 129 5.79 2.74 12.69
N TYR A 130 5.31 3.43 13.72
CA TYR A 130 4.04 4.14 13.72
C TYR A 130 4.28 5.55 14.22
N PHE A 131 3.82 6.54 13.47
CA PHE A 131 3.97 7.95 13.80
C PHE A 131 2.60 8.63 13.73
N GLU A 132 2.27 9.44 14.73
CA GLU A 132 1.13 10.36 14.65
C GLU A 132 1.56 11.61 13.86
N LEU A 133 0.77 11.96 12.85
CA LEU A 133 0.96 13.16 12.04
C LEU A 133 0.20 14.35 12.62
N GLU A 134 0.55 15.57 12.21
CA GLU A 134 -0.05 16.80 12.72
C GLU A 134 -1.59 16.83 12.60
N ASP A 135 -2.12 16.26 11.51
CA ASP A 135 -3.55 16.21 11.23
C ASP A 135 -4.29 15.03 11.91
N LYS A 136 -3.63 14.35 12.86
CA LYS A 136 -4.07 13.12 13.55
C LYS A 136 -4.21 11.90 12.65
N SER A 137 -3.67 11.92 11.43
CA SER A 137 -3.41 10.69 10.68
C SER A 137 -2.29 9.89 11.35
N GLU A 138 -2.22 8.60 11.05
CA GLU A 138 -1.12 7.73 11.41
C GLU A 138 -0.30 7.37 10.17
N LEU A 139 1.02 7.57 10.23
CA LEU A 139 1.97 7.06 9.26
C LEU A 139 2.49 5.71 9.76
N HIS A 140 2.24 4.66 8.98
CA HIS A 140 2.66 3.30 9.26
C HIS A 140 3.74 2.90 8.24
N ILE A 141 4.91 2.53 8.74
CA ILE A 141 6.02 2.02 7.94
C ILE A 141 6.25 0.58 8.38
N SER A 142 6.25 -0.36 7.43
CA SER A 142 6.68 -1.73 7.70
C SER A 142 7.70 -2.19 6.67
N MET A 143 8.68 -2.98 7.10
CA MET A 143 9.71 -3.54 6.24
C MET A 143 10.01 -4.97 6.67
N ASN A 144 9.96 -5.91 5.73
CA ASN A 144 10.04 -7.33 5.99
C ASN A 144 10.92 -8.02 4.95
N SER A 145 11.79 -8.92 5.39
CA SER A 145 12.38 -9.92 4.50
C SER A 145 11.34 -11.00 4.20
N GLY A 146 11.30 -11.49 2.97
CA GLY A 146 10.47 -12.61 2.54
C GLY A 146 11.14 -13.40 1.44
N LYS A 147 10.38 -14.28 0.78
CA LYS A 147 10.86 -15.05 -0.37
C LYS A 147 9.86 -14.99 -1.51
N TYR A 148 10.37 -14.89 -2.74
CA TYR A 148 9.55 -15.04 -3.93
C TYR A 148 9.06 -16.49 -4.05
N ARG A 149 7.74 -16.69 -4.05
CA ARG A 149 7.12 -18.03 -3.98
C ARG A 149 7.62 -19.02 -5.04
N LYS A 150 7.98 -18.56 -6.24
CA LYS A 150 8.39 -19.42 -7.35
C LYS A 150 9.89 -19.72 -7.38
N THR A 151 10.73 -18.76 -6.98
CA THR A 151 12.18 -18.86 -7.12
C THR A 151 12.89 -19.12 -5.79
N GLU A 152 12.19 -18.96 -4.67
CA GLU A 152 12.72 -18.97 -3.29
C GLU A 152 13.82 -17.93 -3.03
N GLU A 153 14.03 -17.00 -3.97
CA GLU A 153 14.94 -15.89 -3.82
C GLU A 153 14.44 -14.96 -2.72
N GLU A 154 15.39 -14.43 -1.95
CA GLU A 154 15.13 -13.43 -0.93
C GLU A 154 14.45 -12.20 -1.55
N ALA A 155 13.52 -11.63 -0.79
CA ALA A 155 12.77 -10.44 -1.13
C ALA A 155 12.84 -9.47 0.03
N LEU A 156 13.03 -8.18 -0.26
CA LEU A 156 12.73 -7.13 0.69
C LEU A 156 11.40 -6.51 0.28
N ILE A 157 10.42 -6.52 1.16
CA ILE A 157 9.12 -5.87 0.96
C ILE A 157 8.98 -4.79 2.01
N TRP A 158 8.61 -3.58 1.59
CA TRP A 158 8.23 -2.54 2.53
C TRP A 158 6.92 -1.88 2.11
N GLN A 159 6.27 -1.31 3.10
CA GLN A 159 5.00 -0.65 2.95
C GLN A 159 5.05 0.69 3.67
N THR A 160 4.59 1.73 2.98
CA THR A 160 4.28 3.02 3.59
C THR A 160 2.79 3.25 3.48
N ALA A 161 2.12 3.47 4.60
CA ALA A 161 0.69 3.75 4.63
C ALA A 161 0.38 4.97 5.49
N VAL A 162 -0.52 5.82 5.02
CA VAL A 162 -1.14 6.89 5.82
C VAL A 162 -2.58 6.49 6.07
N LEU A 163 -2.98 6.47 7.33
CA LEU A 163 -4.32 6.08 7.77
C LEU A 163 -4.95 7.22 8.55
N LYS A 164 -6.24 7.39 8.42
CA LYS A 164 -6.97 8.36 9.24
C LYS A 164 -8.35 7.84 9.57
N ASN A 165 -8.63 7.79 10.87
CA ASN A 165 -9.96 7.57 11.40
C ASN A 165 -10.64 8.94 11.55
N GLY A 166 -11.87 9.05 11.09
CA GLY A 166 -12.58 10.33 11.11
C GLY A 166 -13.69 10.37 10.08
N LYS A 167 -14.59 11.34 10.24
CA LYS A 167 -15.63 11.57 9.26
C LYS A 167 -15.04 12.33 8.07
N PHE A 168 -15.20 11.79 6.88
CA PHE A 168 -14.88 12.48 5.64
C PHE A 168 -16.14 12.76 4.84
N GLU A 169 -16.14 13.93 4.23
CA GLU A 169 -16.90 14.22 3.04
C GLU A 169 -16.00 13.96 1.83
N LYS A 170 -16.58 13.87 0.63
CA LYS A 170 -15.80 13.58 -0.59
C LYS A 170 -14.62 14.55 -0.77
N ASP A 171 -14.87 15.85 -0.67
CA ASP A 171 -13.83 16.86 -0.96
C ASP A 171 -12.73 16.89 0.09
N SER A 172 -13.08 16.65 1.37
CA SER A 172 -12.08 16.53 2.44
C SER A 172 -11.29 15.23 2.34
N LEU A 173 -11.92 14.12 1.89
CA LEU A 173 -11.20 12.89 1.57
C LEU A 173 -10.23 13.08 0.41
N ILE A 174 -10.64 13.75 -0.66
CA ILE A 174 -9.78 14.03 -1.81
C ILE A 174 -8.58 14.87 -1.41
N SER A 175 -8.78 15.89 -0.60
CA SER A 175 -7.70 16.73 -0.06
C SER A 175 -6.74 15.91 0.80
N TRP A 176 -7.29 15.04 1.66
CA TRP A 176 -6.49 14.13 2.48
C TRP A 176 -5.70 13.12 1.64
N VAL A 177 -6.29 12.53 0.59
CA VAL A 177 -5.61 11.59 -0.32
C VAL A 177 -4.40 12.24 -1.01
N LYS A 178 -4.51 13.51 -1.42
CA LYS A 178 -3.37 14.26 -1.98
C LYS A 178 -2.26 14.43 -0.96
N ASN A 179 -2.61 14.89 0.25
CA ASN A 179 -1.63 15.08 1.33
C ASN A 179 -0.94 13.76 1.72
N ALA A 180 -1.73 12.69 1.88
CA ALA A 180 -1.23 11.35 2.15
C ALA A 180 -0.25 10.89 1.06
N HIS A 181 -0.56 11.13 -0.22
CA HIS A 181 0.35 10.80 -1.32
C HIS A 181 1.66 11.58 -1.21
N THR A 182 1.61 12.90 -1.02
CA THR A 182 2.81 13.73 -0.84
C THR A 182 3.69 13.18 0.28
N ILE A 183 3.12 12.92 1.46
CA ILE A 183 3.83 12.32 2.60
C ILE A 183 4.49 11.01 2.20
N THR A 184 3.75 10.09 1.57
CA THR A 184 4.32 8.78 1.18
C THR A 184 5.38 8.88 0.09
N SER A 185 5.22 9.79 -0.86
CA SER A 185 6.13 9.94 -2.00
C SER A 185 7.45 10.59 -1.58
N ASP A 186 7.37 11.62 -0.73
CA ASP A 186 8.55 12.30 -0.21
C ASP A 186 9.27 11.39 0.78
N LEU A 187 8.55 10.69 1.67
CA LEU A 187 9.15 9.73 2.57
C LEU A 187 9.86 8.60 1.82
N PHE A 188 9.32 8.11 0.70
CA PHE A 188 10.01 7.09 -0.10
C PHE A 188 11.39 7.56 -0.57
N LYS A 189 11.48 8.81 -1.06
CA LYS A 189 12.76 9.44 -1.46
C LYS A 189 13.69 9.67 -0.28
N GLU A 190 13.16 10.08 0.86
CA GLU A 190 13.94 10.35 2.08
C GLU A 190 14.43 9.06 2.75
N MET A 191 13.64 7.98 2.70
CA MET A 191 13.96 6.71 3.33
C MET A 191 15.00 5.92 2.52
N THR A 192 15.03 6.09 1.21
CA THR A 192 15.99 5.41 0.31
C THR A 192 17.21 6.28 0.04
N LYS A 193 18.37 5.66 -0.17
CA LYS A 193 19.56 6.41 -0.60
C LYS A 193 19.48 6.72 -2.10
N PRO A 194 20.10 7.82 -2.59
CA PRO A 194 19.94 8.28 -3.97
C PRO A 194 20.16 7.21 -5.04
N ARG A 195 21.25 6.42 -4.94
CA ARG A 195 21.54 5.35 -5.90
C ARG A 195 20.49 4.25 -5.92
N PHE A 196 19.94 3.91 -4.76
CA PHE A 196 18.89 2.91 -4.66
C PHE A 196 17.56 3.48 -5.13
N TYR A 197 17.23 4.73 -4.79
CA TYR A 197 16.05 5.42 -5.29
C TYR A 197 16.02 5.50 -6.83
N ASP A 198 17.16 5.80 -7.45
CA ASP A 198 17.27 5.96 -8.91
C ASP A 198 17.00 4.64 -9.68
N SER A 199 17.08 3.47 -9.05
CA SER A 199 16.77 2.19 -9.71
C SER A 199 15.27 1.91 -9.88
N PHE A 200 14.40 2.73 -9.29
CA PHE A 200 12.93 2.65 -9.41
C PHE A 200 12.36 3.58 -10.49
N LYS A 201 13.21 4.35 -11.19
CA LYS A 201 12.80 5.32 -12.21
C LYS A 201 12.72 4.72 -13.60
#